data_AF-A0A0D2RMY9-F1
#
_entry.id   AF-A0A0D2RMY9-F1
#
_cell.length_a   1.000
_cell.length_b   1.000
_cell.length_c   1.000
_cell.angle_alpha   90.00
_cell.angle_beta   90.00
_cell.angle_gamma   90.00
#
_symmetry.space_group_name_H-M   'P 1'
#
loop_
_entity.id
_entity.type
_entity.pdbx_description
1 polymer ?
#
loop_
_entity_poly.entity_id
_entity_poly.type
_entity_poly.pdbx_seq_one_letter_code
_entity_poly.pdbx_strand_id
1 'polypeptide(L)'
;MSINWLRFVSPSLKKPPLFHLCHLPPPPPSSSAVIVAMSYDKELAAAKKAASLAARLCQKVQKALLQSDVQSKNDKSPVTVADYGSQALVSFVLQQEFPDNFSLVAEEDSKDLRKDGGQEIVERITKLVNDSLTIDGSYNVTLSTEDILRAIDNGRSEGGSQGRHWVLDPIDGTKGFLRGDQYAIALALLDGGKVVLGVLACPNLPLTSLSDAGQHSPNNKVGCLFFAVVGGGTYMQPLDGSSAVKVIMIYYNFLLLISVCICNLYNYMGSPGASKCC
;
A
#
# COMPACT_ATOMS: atom_id res chain seq x y z
N MET A 1 9.46 -11.12 6.71
CA MET A 1 8.77 -12.44 6.82
C MET A 1 7.46 -12.27 6.06
N SER A 2 7.34 -12.79 4.83
CA SER A 2 6.24 -12.41 3.91
C SER A 2 4.93 -13.07 4.32
N ILE A 3 3.89 -12.25 4.54
CA ILE A 3 2.52 -12.72 4.78
C ILE A 3 1.94 -13.16 3.45
N ASN A 4 1.34 -14.36 3.41
CA ASN A 4 0.74 -14.90 2.19
C ASN A 4 -0.69 -14.35 2.01
N TRP A 5 -0.81 -13.09 1.57
CA TRP A 5 -2.07 -12.37 1.42
C TRP A 5 -3.09 -13.04 0.48
N LEU A 6 -2.59 -13.85 -0.46
CA LEU A 6 -3.40 -14.60 -1.42
C LEU A 6 -4.41 -15.55 -0.79
N ARG A 7 -4.20 -15.99 0.46
CA ARG A 7 -5.14 -16.88 1.16
C ARG A 7 -6.43 -16.18 1.60
N PHE A 8 -6.53 -14.85 1.48
CA PHE A 8 -7.62 -14.06 2.08
C PHE A 8 -8.68 -13.58 1.09
N VAL A 9 -8.49 -13.81 -0.22
CA VAL A 9 -9.47 -13.49 -1.27
C VAL A 9 -9.80 -14.78 -2.02
N SER A 10 -10.96 -15.37 -1.74
CA SER A 10 -11.46 -16.57 -2.44
C SER A 10 -12.85 -16.32 -3.01
N PRO A 11 -13.13 -16.68 -4.27
CA PRO A 11 -14.47 -16.69 -4.83
C PRO A 11 -15.15 -18.02 -4.47
N SER A 12 -15.89 -18.07 -3.36
CA SER A 12 -16.86 -19.15 -3.23
C SER A 12 -18.01 -18.86 -2.27
N LEU A 13 -19.19 -18.82 -2.87
CA LEU A 13 -20.51 -18.98 -2.27
C LEU A 13 -20.61 -20.34 -1.57
N LYS A 14 -20.38 -20.38 -0.25
CA LYS A 14 -20.96 -21.43 0.58
C LYS A 14 -21.55 -20.79 1.84
N LYS A 15 -22.86 -21.01 2.04
CA LYS A 15 -23.63 -20.53 3.19
C LYS A 15 -22.90 -20.89 4.50
N PRO A 16 -22.84 -20.00 5.48
CA PRO A 16 -22.26 -20.34 6.78
C PRO A 16 -23.18 -21.36 7.51
N PRO A 17 -22.62 -22.26 8.33
CA PRO A 17 -23.41 -23.10 9.21
C PRO A 17 -24.05 -22.23 10.31
N LEU A 18 -25.31 -22.53 10.67
CA LEU A 18 -25.99 -21.91 11.81
C LEU A 18 -25.21 -22.20 13.09
N PHE A 19 -24.71 -21.16 13.75
CA PHE A 19 -24.33 -21.23 15.16
C PHE A 19 -25.42 -20.54 16.00
N HIS A 20 -25.86 -21.21 17.07
CA HIS A 20 -26.84 -20.71 18.03
C HIS A 20 -26.39 -19.39 18.65
N LEU A 21 -27.27 -18.38 18.62
CA LEU A 21 -27.12 -17.14 19.38
C LEU A 21 -27.20 -17.44 20.88
N CYS A 22 -26.15 -17.09 21.63
CA CYS A 22 -26.29 -16.79 23.06
C CYS A 22 -26.57 -15.28 23.20
N HIS A 23 -27.69 -14.95 23.85
CA HIS A 23 -28.15 -13.59 24.11
C HIS A 23 -27.19 -12.84 25.05
N LEU A 24 -26.67 -11.70 24.59
CA LEU A 24 -26.08 -10.68 25.47
C LEU A 24 -27.13 -9.57 25.74
N PRO A 25 -27.15 -8.99 26.94
CA PRO A 25 -28.11 -7.94 27.31
C PRO A 25 -27.81 -6.60 26.59
N PRO A 26 -28.83 -5.76 26.38
CA PRO A 26 -28.68 -4.50 25.66
C PRO A 26 -27.87 -3.48 26.47
N PRO A 27 -27.05 -2.63 25.81
CA PRO A 27 -26.35 -1.54 26.47
C PRO A 27 -27.31 -0.41 26.89
N PRO A 28 -26.97 0.38 27.94
CA PRO A 28 -27.80 1.49 28.41
C PRO A 28 -27.84 2.66 27.40
N PRO A 29 -28.90 3.49 27.43
CA PRO A 29 -29.11 4.54 26.44
C PRO A 29 -28.07 5.66 26.54
N SER A 30 -27.57 6.03 25.37
CA SER A 30 -26.49 6.99 25.09
C SER A 30 -26.89 8.45 25.28
N SER A 31 -26.04 9.23 25.94
CA SER A 31 -26.07 10.69 25.81
C SER A 31 -25.60 11.08 24.40
N SER A 32 -26.43 11.85 23.69
CA SER A 32 -26.22 12.27 22.31
C SER A 32 -25.06 13.27 22.18
N ALA A 33 -23.83 12.77 22.22
CA ALA A 33 -22.71 13.46 21.59
C ALA A 33 -22.87 13.28 20.08
N VAL A 34 -23.08 14.39 19.37
CA VAL A 34 -22.98 14.43 17.91
C VAL A 34 -21.52 14.07 17.56
N ILE A 35 -21.26 12.79 17.32
CA ILE A 35 -20.00 12.36 16.72
C ILE A 35 -20.04 12.87 15.29
N VAL A 36 -19.38 14.01 15.04
CA VAL A 36 -19.02 14.38 13.68
C VAL A 36 -18.07 13.28 13.21
N ALA A 37 -18.60 12.31 12.44
CA ALA A 37 -17.77 11.32 11.78
C ALA A 37 -16.81 12.10 10.88
N MET A 38 -15.52 12.14 11.26
CA MET A 38 -14.51 12.68 10.36
C MET A 38 -14.49 11.81 9.10
N SER A 39 -14.79 12.42 7.96
CA SER A 39 -14.62 11.75 6.68
C SER A 39 -13.15 11.74 6.30
N TYR A 40 -12.67 10.58 5.83
CA TYR A 40 -11.31 10.37 5.31
C TYR A 40 -11.31 10.31 3.77
N ASP A 41 -12.29 10.93 3.10
CA ASP A 41 -12.45 10.83 1.64
C ASP A 41 -11.24 11.40 0.88
N LYS A 42 -10.66 12.51 1.35
CA LYS A 42 -9.48 13.13 0.74
C LYS A 42 -8.25 12.26 0.92
N GLU A 43 -8.05 11.75 2.14
CA GLU A 43 -6.98 10.83 2.49
C GLU A 43 -7.09 9.54 1.66
N LEU A 44 -8.29 9.02 1.45
CA LEU A 44 -8.51 7.85 0.61
C LEU A 44 -8.19 8.11 -0.85
N ALA A 45 -8.63 9.25 -1.39
CA ALA A 45 -8.31 9.62 -2.77
C ALA A 45 -6.79 9.73 -2.99
N ALA A 46 -6.09 10.41 -2.07
CA ALA A 46 -4.65 10.56 -2.09
C ALA A 46 -3.92 9.21 -1.96
N ALA A 47 -4.32 8.37 -0.99
CA ALA A 47 -3.71 7.06 -0.78
C ALA A 47 -3.88 6.13 -1.98
N LYS A 48 -5.08 6.10 -2.59
CA LYS A 48 -5.34 5.31 -3.80
C LYS A 48 -4.49 5.79 -4.97
N LYS A 49 -4.33 7.10 -5.15
CA LYS A 49 -3.48 7.68 -6.21
C LYS A 49 -2.02 7.32 -5.99
N ALA A 50 -1.50 7.58 -4.80
CA ALA A 50 -0.12 7.26 -4.40
C ALA A 50 0.21 5.77 -4.63
N ALA A 51 -0.62 4.88 -4.09
CA ALA A 51 -0.44 3.44 -4.21
C ALA A 51 -0.55 2.94 -5.67
N SER A 52 -1.42 3.56 -6.48
CA SER A 52 -1.54 3.23 -7.91
C SER A 52 -0.30 3.62 -8.72
N LEU A 53 0.29 4.78 -8.43
CA LEU A 53 1.52 5.23 -9.09
C LEU A 53 2.70 4.34 -8.71
N ALA A 54 2.84 4.04 -7.41
CA ALA A 54 3.83 3.08 -6.91
C ALA A 54 3.67 1.70 -7.57
N ALA A 55 2.44 1.17 -7.63
CA ALA A 55 2.15 -0.11 -8.29
C ALA A 55 2.60 -0.15 -9.75
N ARG A 56 2.33 0.90 -10.53
CA ARG A 56 2.75 0.99 -11.94
C ARG A 56 4.27 1.07 -12.07
N LEU A 57 4.94 1.81 -11.19
CA LEU A 57 6.40 1.85 -11.14
C LEU A 57 6.96 0.44 -10.87
N CYS A 58 6.47 -0.24 -9.84
CA CYS A 58 6.92 -1.58 -9.47
C CYS A 58 6.66 -2.60 -10.59
N GLN A 59 5.51 -2.53 -11.29
CA GLN A 59 5.25 -3.36 -12.48
C GLN A 59 6.29 -3.16 -13.58
N LYS A 60 6.68 -1.91 -13.85
CA LYS A 60 7.74 -1.62 -14.85
C LYS A 60 9.09 -2.19 -14.43
N VAL A 61 9.46 -2.02 -13.16
CA VAL A 61 10.74 -2.54 -12.64
C VAL A 61 10.76 -4.06 -12.68
N GLN A 62 9.71 -4.72 -12.20
CA GLN A 62 9.60 -6.19 -12.22
C GLN A 62 9.61 -6.74 -13.64
N LYS A 63 8.90 -6.10 -14.57
CA LYS A 63 8.92 -6.51 -15.99
C LYS A 63 10.31 -6.42 -16.58
N ALA A 64 11.04 -5.34 -16.32
CA ALA A 64 12.41 -5.17 -16.79
C ALA A 64 13.34 -6.23 -16.18
N LEU A 65 13.21 -6.50 -14.88
CA LEU A 65 13.95 -7.54 -14.16
C LEU A 65 13.79 -8.93 -14.81
N LEU A 66 12.54 -9.36 -14.99
CA LEU A 66 12.24 -10.69 -15.54
C LEU A 66 12.67 -10.83 -17.01
N GLN A 67 12.78 -9.73 -17.74
CA GLN A 67 13.30 -9.69 -19.10
C GLN A 67 14.84 -9.73 -19.14
N SER A 68 15.51 -9.11 -18.17
CA SER A 68 16.97 -9.12 -18.06
C SER A 68 17.53 -10.42 -17.47
N ASP A 69 16.78 -11.13 -16.62
CA ASP A 69 17.21 -12.38 -15.96
C ASP A 69 17.46 -13.58 -16.91
N VAL A 70 17.19 -13.43 -18.21
CA VAL A 70 17.71 -14.36 -19.24
C VAL A 70 19.24 -14.25 -19.36
N GLN A 71 19.86 -13.18 -18.84
CA GLN A 71 21.31 -13.02 -18.69
C GLN A 71 21.69 -12.40 -17.32
N SER A 72 22.31 -13.21 -16.45
CA SER A 72 22.98 -12.88 -15.17
C SER A 72 22.14 -12.93 -13.88
N LYS A 73 22.44 -13.94 -13.06
CA LYS A 73 21.90 -14.15 -11.70
C LYS A 73 22.79 -13.42 -10.69
N ASN A 74 22.23 -12.43 -9.96
CA ASN A 74 22.58 -11.98 -8.59
C ASN A 74 22.55 -10.45 -8.36
N ASP A 75 22.05 -9.64 -9.30
CA ASP A 75 21.88 -8.22 -9.02
C ASP A 75 20.67 -7.98 -8.09
N LYS A 76 20.92 -7.43 -6.89
CA LYS A 76 19.88 -7.04 -5.92
C LYS A 76 19.36 -5.61 -6.16
N SER A 77 19.98 -4.84 -7.06
CA SER A 77 19.54 -3.52 -7.52
C SER A 77 18.06 -3.42 -7.91
N PRO A 78 17.43 -4.42 -8.56
CA PRO A 78 16.03 -4.32 -9.00
C PRO A 78 15.03 -4.17 -7.86
N VAL A 79 15.27 -4.84 -6.72
CA VAL A 79 14.45 -4.72 -5.52
C VAL A 79 14.66 -3.34 -4.92
N THR A 80 15.92 -2.98 -4.68
CA THR A 80 16.33 -1.67 -4.17
C THR A 80 15.71 -0.50 -4.94
N VAL A 81 15.71 -0.54 -6.28
CA VAL A 81 15.11 0.49 -7.13
C VAL A 81 13.58 0.57 -6.96
N ALA A 82 12.92 -0.57 -6.81
CA ALA A 82 11.47 -0.62 -6.66
C ALA A 82 11.03 -0.15 -5.25
N ASP A 83 11.73 -0.57 -4.19
CA ASP A 83 11.47 -0.14 -2.81
C ASP A 83 11.64 1.37 -2.67
N TYR A 84 12.81 1.92 -3.03
CA TYR A 84 13.06 3.35 -2.97
C TYR A 84 12.14 4.16 -3.90
N GLY A 85 11.90 3.69 -5.12
CA GLY A 85 11.08 4.40 -6.10
C GLY A 85 9.60 4.47 -5.72
N SER A 86 9.05 3.38 -5.18
CA SER A 86 7.68 3.36 -4.67
C SER A 86 7.53 4.21 -3.41
N GLN A 87 8.48 4.13 -2.46
CA GLN A 87 8.50 5.00 -1.29
C GLN A 87 8.59 6.48 -1.67
N ALA A 88 9.50 6.85 -2.58
CA ALA A 88 9.64 8.23 -3.05
C ALA A 88 8.35 8.76 -3.68
N LEU A 89 7.67 7.96 -4.52
CA LEU A 89 6.40 8.34 -5.14
C LEU A 89 5.29 8.54 -4.11
N VAL A 90 5.13 7.59 -3.19
CA VAL A 90 4.07 7.67 -2.16
C VAL A 90 4.31 8.88 -1.26
N SER A 91 5.54 9.05 -0.79
CA SER A 91 5.96 10.18 0.02
C SER A 91 5.72 11.51 -0.69
N PHE A 92 6.16 11.64 -1.95
CA PHE A 92 5.95 12.85 -2.75
C PHE A 92 4.46 13.19 -2.88
N VAL A 93 3.63 12.23 -3.31
CA VAL A 93 2.19 12.45 -3.50
C VAL A 93 1.54 12.89 -2.20
N LEU A 94 1.76 12.16 -1.10
CA LEU A 94 1.13 12.49 0.18
C LEU A 94 1.61 13.84 0.73
N GLN A 95 2.88 14.19 0.55
CA GLN A 95 3.43 15.49 0.95
C GLN A 95 2.83 16.65 0.14
N GLN A 96 2.50 16.44 -1.14
CA GLN A 96 1.80 17.44 -1.96
C GLN A 96 0.34 17.61 -1.55
N GLU A 97 -0.36 16.52 -1.22
CA GLU A 97 -1.77 16.58 -0.84
C GLU A 97 -1.97 17.09 0.61
N PHE A 98 -0.98 16.90 1.50
CA PHE A 98 -1.08 17.24 2.92
C PHE A 98 0.16 17.98 3.48
N PRO A 99 0.52 19.16 2.96
CA PRO A 99 1.79 19.83 3.26
C PRO A 99 2.01 20.13 4.75
N ASP A 100 0.96 20.55 5.46
CA ASP A 100 1.05 21.01 6.86
C ASP A 100 0.99 19.87 7.89
N ASN A 101 0.50 18.69 7.48
CA ASN A 101 0.24 17.56 8.38
C ASN A 101 0.81 16.25 7.81
N PHE A 102 1.96 16.35 7.16
CA PHE A 102 2.63 15.20 6.58
C PHE A 102 3.50 14.48 7.63
N SER A 103 3.22 13.21 7.85
CA SER A 103 4.02 12.32 8.67
C SER A 103 3.97 10.93 8.06
N LEU A 104 5.11 10.39 7.64
CA LEU A 104 5.22 9.08 7.00
C LEU A 104 6.25 8.22 7.75
N VAL A 105 5.85 7.01 8.10
CA VAL A 105 6.70 5.95 8.62
C VAL A 105 6.89 4.92 7.50
N ALA A 106 8.11 4.73 7.03
CA ALA A 106 8.44 3.76 5.97
C ALA A 106 9.79 3.09 6.24
N GLU A 107 10.04 1.95 5.58
CA GLU A 107 11.22 1.11 5.83
C GLU A 107 12.53 1.78 5.40
N GLU A 108 12.52 2.45 4.25
CA GLU A 108 13.75 2.81 3.56
C GLU A 108 14.28 4.19 3.97
N ASP A 109 15.60 4.38 3.90
CA ASP A 109 16.24 5.67 4.10
C ASP A 109 17.37 5.92 3.08
N SER A 110 17.72 7.17 2.79
CA SER A 110 18.69 7.47 1.73
C SER A 110 20.17 7.24 2.08
N LYS A 111 20.53 6.74 3.27
CA LYS A 111 21.93 6.67 3.72
C LYS A 111 22.78 5.84 2.79
N ASP A 112 22.28 4.71 2.30
CA ASP A 112 23.03 3.83 1.39
C ASP A 112 23.11 4.42 -0.02
N LEU A 113 22.08 5.14 -0.45
CA LEU A 113 22.06 5.82 -1.75
C LEU A 113 23.04 7.00 -1.85
N ARG A 114 23.39 7.60 -0.70
CA ARG A 114 24.34 8.71 -0.62
C ARG A 114 25.81 8.28 -0.56
N LYS A 115 26.10 6.98 -0.47
CA LYS A 115 27.46 6.43 -0.47
C LYS A 115 28.00 6.27 -1.89
N ASP A 116 29.33 6.12 -2.01
CA ASP A 116 30.00 5.85 -3.27
C ASP A 116 29.38 4.62 -3.97
N GLY A 117 29.00 4.78 -5.24
CA GLY A 117 28.31 3.75 -6.03
C GLY A 117 26.78 3.82 -5.98
N GLY A 118 26.17 4.64 -5.13
CA GLY A 118 24.71 4.82 -5.07
C GLY A 118 24.14 5.71 -6.19
N GLN A 119 24.97 6.53 -6.82
CA GLN A 119 24.55 7.56 -7.78
C GLN A 119 23.76 6.99 -8.97
N GLU A 120 24.22 5.90 -9.57
CA GLU A 120 23.53 5.25 -10.70
C GLU A 120 22.14 4.73 -10.30
N ILE A 121 22.01 4.23 -9.07
CA ILE A 121 20.73 3.75 -8.53
C ILE A 121 19.78 4.92 -8.35
N VAL A 122 20.25 6.04 -7.78
CA VAL A 122 19.45 7.26 -7.57
C VAL A 122 18.99 7.85 -8.90
N GLU A 123 19.85 7.89 -9.91
CA GLU A 123 19.48 8.36 -11.26
C GLU A 123 18.40 7.48 -11.89
N ARG A 124 18.54 6.16 -11.76
CA ARG A 124 17.53 5.20 -12.24
C ARG A 124 16.19 5.38 -11.52
N ILE A 125 16.20 5.53 -10.20
CA ILE A 125 15.00 5.81 -9.40
C ILE A 125 14.36 7.12 -9.86
N THR A 126 15.15 8.19 -9.97
CA THR A 126 14.71 9.53 -10.39
C THR A 126 14.02 9.49 -11.74
N LYS A 127 14.60 8.77 -12.71
CA LYS A 127 13.98 8.58 -14.02
C LYS A 127 12.62 7.87 -13.91
N LEU A 128 12.55 6.74 -13.20
CA LEU A 128 11.32 5.96 -13.06
C LEU A 128 10.19 6.71 -12.34
N VAL A 129 10.54 7.49 -11.32
CA VAL A 129 9.60 8.35 -10.59
C VAL A 129 9.06 9.45 -11.50
N ASN A 130 9.94 10.19 -12.17
CA ASN A 130 9.52 11.25 -13.11
C ASN A 130 8.70 10.71 -14.29
N ASP A 131 9.09 9.56 -14.86
CA ASP A 131 8.32 8.88 -15.91
C ASP A 131 6.90 8.54 -15.41
N SER A 132 6.75 8.16 -14.14
CA SER A 132 5.45 7.81 -13.55
C SER A 132 4.58 9.04 -13.27
N LEU A 133 5.17 10.12 -12.76
CA LEU A 133 4.47 11.40 -12.56
C LEU A 133 4.04 12.04 -13.89
N THR A 134 4.89 11.96 -14.90
CA THR A 134 4.59 12.49 -16.25
C THR A 134 3.42 11.76 -16.89
N ILE A 135 3.37 10.43 -16.77
CA ILE A 135 2.26 9.62 -17.31
C ILE A 135 0.95 9.90 -16.57
N ASP A 136 1.01 10.17 -15.26
CA ASP A 136 -0.17 10.56 -14.48
C ASP A 136 -0.70 11.94 -14.88
N GLY A 137 0.20 12.88 -15.16
CA GLY A 137 -0.13 14.23 -15.63
C GLY A 137 -0.76 15.15 -14.58
N SER A 138 -0.97 14.70 -13.34
CA SER A 138 -1.55 15.54 -12.29
C SER A 138 -0.56 16.52 -11.66
N TYR A 139 0.74 16.28 -11.82
CA TYR A 139 1.79 17.09 -11.19
C TYR A 139 2.71 17.66 -12.29
N ASN A 140 2.72 18.98 -12.42
CA ASN A 140 3.62 19.66 -13.36
C ASN A 140 4.99 19.93 -12.71
N VAL A 141 5.72 18.86 -12.45
CA VAL A 141 7.03 18.90 -11.77
C VAL A 141 8.00 17.91 -12.41
N THR A 142 9.29 18.22 -12.31
CA THR A 142 10.36 17.26 -12.56
C THR A 142 11.27 17.26 -11.34
N LEU A 143 11.37 16.12 -10.67
CA LEU A 143 12.14 15.96 -9.45
C LEU A 143 13.61 15.74 -9.78
N SER A 144 14.49 16.47 -9.08
CA SER A 144 15.93 16.21 -9.11
C SER A 144 16.28 14.99 -8.27
N THR A 145 17.52 14.49 -8.38
CA THR A 145 18.02 13.40 -7.54
C THR A 145 17.93 13.75 -6.05
N GLU A 146 18.23 15.00 -5.66
CA GLU A 146 18.11 15.43 -4.26
C GLU A 146 16.65 15.50 -3.79
N ASP A 147 15.71 15.84 -4.68
CA ASP A 147 14.28 15.78 -4.33
C ASP A 147 13.82 14.33 -4.09
N ILE A 148 14.34 13.37 -4.83
CA ILE A 148 14.09 11.95 -4.61
C ILE A 148 14.65 11.48 -3.27
N LEU A 149 15.90 11.82 -2.96
CA LEU A 149 16.51 11.47 -1.67
C LEU A 149 15.74 12.09 -0.50
N ARG A 150 15.26 13.33 -0.65
CA ARG A 150 14.40 13.99 0.33
C ARG A 150 13.05 13.28 0.47
N ALA A 151 12.42 12.90 -0.64
CA ALA A 151 11.16 12.16 -0.61
C ALA A 151 11.31 10.78 0.06
N ILE A 152 12.44 10.10 -0.09
CA ILE A 152 12.75 8.86 0.64
C ILE A 152 12.89 9.16 2.14
N ASP A 153 13.69 10.15 2.51
CA ASP A 153 13.98 10.52 3.90
C ASP A 153 12.78 11.07 4.68
N ASN A 154 11.78 11.58 3.97
CA ASN A 154 10.48 11.97 4.51
C ASN A 154 9.73 10.78 5.18
N GLY A 155 10.13 9.53 4.90
CA GLY A 155 9.62 8.32 5.55
C GLY A 155 10.17 8.03 6.95
N ARG A 156 11.02 8.89 7.50
CA ARG A 156 11.70 8.71 8.80
C ARG A 156 10.89 9.11 10.03
N SER A 157 9.58 9.33 9.91
CA SER A 157 8.78 9.63 11.11
C SER A 157 8.86 8.47 12.11
N GLU A 158 8.96 8.78 13.39
CA GLU A 158 8.87 7.77 14.47
C GLU A 158 7.42 7.30 14.68
N GLY A 159 6.46 8.01 14.08
CA GLY A 159 5.04 7.78 14.27
C GLY A 159 4.57 8.18 15.68
N GLY A 160 3.60 7.45 16.21
CA GLY A 160 3.15 7.67 17.58
C GLY A 160 1.69 7.33 17.86
N SER A 161 1.31 7.52 19.12
CA SER A 161 -0.05 7.26 19.62
C SER A 161 -1.01 8.45 19.45
N GLN A 162 -0.52 9.59 18.96
CA GLN A 162 -1.25 10.84 18.81
C GLN A 162 -1.08 11.38 17.39
N GLY A 163 -2.02 12.19 16.92
CA GLY A 163 -1.93 12.79 15.58
C GLY A 163 -2.14 11.79 14.45
N ARG A 164 -1.82 12.24 13.23
CA ARG A 164 -2.00 11.48 11.99
C ARG A 164 -0.67 11.03 11.42
N HIS A 165 -0.56 9.74 11.14
CA HIS A 165 0.65 9.13 10.61
C HIS A 165 0.32 8.18 9.46
N TRP A 166 0.91 8.43 8.31
CA TRP A 166 0.95 7.47 7.21
C TRP A 166 1.98 6.39 7.52
N VAL A 167 1.69 5.17 7.11
CA VAL A 167 2.62 4.04 7.25
C VAL A 167 2.65 3.24 5.97
N LEU A 168 3.84 2.98 5.47
CA LEU A 168 4.08 2.41 4.15
C LEU A 168 5.07 1.25 4.23
N ASP A 169 4.63 0.08 3.76
CA ASP A 169 5.53 -0.96 3.27
C ASP A 169 5.56 -0.86 1.73
N PRO A 170 6.68 -0.40 1.14
CA PRO A 170 6.77 -0.14 -0.29
C PRO A 170 6.62 -1.43 -1.13
N ILE A 171 7.10 -2.57 -0.64
CA ILE A 171 6.97 -3.89 -1.28
C ILE A 171 6.85 -5.00 -0.23
N ASP A 172 5.61 -5.28 0.19
CA ASP A 172 5.34 -6.50 0.95
C ASP A 172 5.39 -7.71 0.02
N GLY A 173 6.32 -8.63 0.30
CA GLY A 173 6.53 -9.84 -0.48
C GLY A 173 7.65 -9.75 -1.51
N THR A 174 8.79 -9.16 -1.15
CA THR A 174 10.01 -9.03 -1.99
C THR A 174 10.43 -10.32 -2.71
N LYS A 175 10.28 -11.50 -2.07
CA LYS A 175 10.56 -12.80 -2.71
C LYS A 175 9.61 -13.11 -3.87
N GLY A 176 8.34 -12.74 -3.72
CA GLY A 176 7.36 -12.86 -4.79
C GLY A 176 7.64 -11.85 -5.90
N PHE A 177 7.97 -10.61 -5.54
CA PHE A 177 8.41 -9.58 -6.50
C PHE A 177 9.55 -10.09 -7.39
N LEU A 178 10.63 -10.63 -6.81
CA LEU A 178 11.78 -11.17 -7.53
C LEU A 178 11.45 -12.34 -8.48
N ARG A 179 10.38 -13.09 -8.21
CA ARG A 179 9.98 -14.27 -9.01
C ARG A 179 8.96 -13.97 -10.10
N GLY A 180 8.45 -12.73 -10.15
CA GLY A 180 7.28 -12.43 -10.97
C GLY A 180 5.95 -12.88 -10.36
N ASP A 181 5.96 -13.31 -9.09
CA ASP A 181 4.77 -13.70 -8.35
C ASP A 181 4.09 -12.47 -7.73
N GLN A 182 3.25 -12.68 -6.72
CA GLN A 182 2.49 -11.63 -6.04
C GLN A 182 3.35 -10.85 -5.06
N TYR A 183 3.05 -9.56 -4.97
CA TYR A 183 3.54 -8.60 -3.97
C TYR A 183 2.48 -7.50 -3.82
N ALA A 184 2.60 -6.69 -2.77
CA ALA A 184 1.72 -5.56 -2.56
C ALA A 184 2.47 -4.30 -2.13
N ILE A 185 1.91 -3.14 -2.46
CA ILE A 185 2.27 -1.86 -1.86
C ILE A 185 1.23 -1.63 -0.77
N ALA A 186 1.65 -1.57 0.50
CA ALA A 186 0.74 -1.46 1.63
C ALA A 186 0.85 -0.09 2.29
N LEU A 187 -0.24 0.67 2.23
CA LEU A 187 -0.32 2.03 2.78
C LEU A 187 -1.51 2.14 3.74
N ALA A 188 -1.29 2.71 4.92
CA ALA A 188 -2.38 3.08 5.82
C ALA A 188 -2.20 4.45 6.43
N LEU A 189 -3.31 4.94 6.97
CA LEU A 189 -3.35 6.12 7.84
C LEU A 189 -3.74 5.68 9.24
N LEU A 190 -2.94 6.11 10.21
CA LEU A 190 -3.27 6.10 11.62
C LEU A 190 -3.78 7.48 12.01
N ASP A 191 -4.84 7.54 12.83
CA ASP A 191 -5.32 8.74 13.51
C ASP A 191 -5.50 8.41 15.00
N GLY A 192 -4.75 9.09 15.87
CA GLY A 192 -4.74 8.81 17.31
C GLY A 192 -4.28 7.38 17.62
N GLY A 193 -3.26 6.90 16.91
CA GLY A 193 -2.70 5.55 17.07
C GLY A 193 -3.57 4.41 16.53
N LYS A 194 -4.73 4.70 15.92
CA LYS A 194 -5.63 3.69 15.36
C LYS A 194 -5.60 3.72 13.84
N VAL A 195 -5.55 2.55 13.19
CA VAL A 195 -5.69 2.46 11.73
C VAL A 195 -7.12 2.83 11.33
N VAL A 196 -7.26 3.94 10.61
CA VAL A 196 -8.56 4.50 10.18
C VAL A 196 -8.83 4.30 8.70
N LEU A 197 -7.78 4.08 7.92
CA LEU A 197 -7.84 3.87 6.48
C LEU A 197 -6.69 2.97 6.04
N GLY A 198 -6.92 2.16 5.03
CA GLY A 198 -5.83 1.43 4.38
C GLY A 198 -6.08 1.11 2.92
N VAL A 199 -4.99 1.01 2.16
CA VAL A 199 -4.93 0.68 0.74
C VAL A 199 -3.85 -0.38 0.52
N LEU A 200 -4.19 -1.44 -0.21
CA LEU A 200 -3.25 -2.42 -0.74
C LEU A 200 -3.31 -2.36 -2.26
N ALA A 201 -2.23 -1.97 -2.91
CA ALA A 201 -2.11 -2.16 -4.35
C ALA A 201 -1.46 -3.52 -4.62
N CYS A 202 -2.17 -4.39 -5.34
CA CYS A 202 -1.75 -5.76 -5.66
C CYS A 202 -1.53 -5.86 -7.18
N PRO A 203 -0.35 -5.53 -7.72
CA PRO A 203 -0.21 -5.22 -9.13
C PRO A 203 -0.27 -6.46 -10.04
N ASN A 204 0.00 -7.64 -9.50
CA ASN A 204 -0.03 -8.90 -10.23
C ASN A 204 -1.30 -9.73 -9.97
N LEU A 205 -2.24 -9.22 -9.16
CA LEU A 205 -3.42 -10.00 -8.81
C LEU A 205 -4.37 -10.10 -10.02
N PRO A 206 -4.76 -11.31 -10.45
CA PRO A 206 -5.70 -11.48 -11.56
C PRO A 206 -7.10 -10.97 -11.19
N LEU A 207 -7.71 -10.16 -12.05
CA LEU A 207 -9.08 -9.66 -11.85
C LEU A 207 -10.14 -10.72 -12.18
N THR A 208 -9.78 -11.72 -12.99
CA THR A 208 -10.65 -12.79 -13.50
C THR A 208 -11.24 -13.67 -12.39
N SER A 209 -10.63 -13.69 -11.21
CA SER A 209 -11.09 -14.49 -10.07
C SER A 209 -12.38 -13.97 -9.41
N LEU A 210 -12.95 -12.83 -9.82
CA LEU A 210 -14.09 -12.23 -9.13
C LEU A 210 -15.29 -11.90 -10.03
N SER A 211 -15.11 -11.75 -11.35
CA SER A 211 -16.19 -11.27 -12.22
C SER A 211 -16.89 -12.33 -13.06
N ASP A 212 -16.28 -13.45 -13.49
CA ASP A 212 -17.02 -14.44 -14.31
C ASP A 212 -16.36 -15.82 -14.34
N ALA A 213 -17.07 -16.84 -13.84
CA ALA A 213 -16.76 -18.25 -14.05
C ALA A 213 -17.17 -18.72 -15.47
N GLY A 214 -16.82 -17.98 -16.53
CA GLY A 214 -17.34 -18.32 -17.87
C GLY A 214 -16.81 -17.63 -19.10
N GLN A 215 -15.94 -16.61 -19.04
CA GLN A 215 -15.38 -16.00 -20.26
C GLN A 215 -13.86 -15.83 -20.21
N HIS A 216 -13.17 -16.65 -20.99
CA HIS A 216 -11.76 -16.47 -21.32
C HIS A 216 -11.60 -15.23 -22.19
N SER A 217 -11.45 -14.06 -21.57
CA SER A 217 -10.93 -12.88 -22.25
C SER A 217 -9.40 -13.02 -22.39
N PRO A 218 -8.83 -12.95 -23.60
CA PRO A 218 -7.39 -13.11 -23.83
C PRO A 218 -6.53 -11.98 -23.24
N ASN A 219 -7.14 -10.90 -22.75
CA ASN A 219 -6.52 -9.89 -21.91
C ASN A 219 -6.84 -10.19 -20.44
N ASN A 220 -6.02 -11.03 -19.81
CA ASN A 220 -6.11 -11.25 -18.37
C ASN A 220 -5.67 -9.95 -17.68
N LYS A 221 -6.62 -9.03 -17.44
CA LYS A 221 -6.33 -7.79 -16.73
C LYS A 221 -5.85 -8.15 -15.33
N VAL A 222 -4.65 -7.71 -14.99
CA VAL A 222 -4.04 -7.86 -13.67
C VAL A 222 -3.95 -6.51 -13.00
N GLY A 223 -3.95 -6.52 -11.67
CA GLY A 223 -3.73 -5.33 -10.88
C GLY A 223 -5.02 -4.73 -10.33
N CYS A 224 -5.10 -4.70 -9.00
CA CYS A 224 -6.16 -4.01 -8.28
C CYS A 224 -5.63 -3.28 -7.05
N LEU A 225 -6.44 -2.35 -6.57
CA LEU A 225 -6.41 -1.81 -5.24
C LEU A 225 -7.46 -2.54 -4.40
N PHE A 226 -7.12 -2.89 -3.17
CA PHE A 226 -8.10 -3.05 -2.11
C PHE A 226 -8.01 -1.85 -1.18
N PHE A 227 -9.14 -1.36 -0.69
CA PHE A 227 -9.15 -0.26 0.25
C PHE A 227 -10.33 -0.31 1.21
N ALA A 228 -10.17 0.30 2.37
CA ALA A 228 -11.23 0.49 3.35
C ALA A 228 -10.99 1.74 4.18
N VAL A 229 -12.09 2.29 4.69
CA VAL A 229 -12.12 3.31 5.73
C VAL A 229 -12.92 2.75 6.91
N VAL A 230 -12.57 3.14 8.13
CA VAL A 230 -13.31 2.76 9.34
C VAL A 230 -14.81 3.03 9.15
N GLY A 231 -15.64 2.01 9.40
CA GLY A 231 -17.10 2.06 9.20
C GLY A 231 -17.57 2.00 7.73
N GLY A 232 -16.70 2.13 6.73
CA GLY A 232 -17.05 2.15 5.30
C GLY A 232 -17.14 0.77 4.64
N GLY A 233 -16.53 -0.26 5.24
CA GLY A 233 -16.36 -1.57 4.61
C GLY A 233 -15.21 -1.60 3.60
N THR A 234 -15.05 -2.73 2.90
CA THR A 234 -13.91 -2.99 2.00
C THR A 234 -14.34 -2.98 0.54
N TYR A 235 -13.49 -2.40 -0.30
CA TYR A 235 -13.71 -2.27 -1.73
C TYR A 235 -12.48 -2.75 -2.49
N MET A 236 -12.71 -3.24 -3.71
CA MET A 236 -11.68 -3.53 -4.69
C MET A 236 -11.90 -2.63 -5.91
N GLN A 237 -10.82 -2.11 -6.49
CA GLN A 237 -10.85 -1.32 -7.72
C GLN A 237 -9.70 -1.73 -8.65
N PRO A 238 -9.93 -1.98 -9.94
CA PRO A 238 -8.85 -2.20 -10.90
C PRO A 238 -7.86 -1.02 -10.96
N LEU A 239 -6.57 -1.29 -11.19
CA LEU A 239 -5.52 -0.24 -11.28
C LEU A 239 -5.68 0.71 -12.49
N ASP A 240 -6.52 0.36 -13.47
CA ASP A 240 -6.89 1.22 -14.58
C ASP A 240 -7.92 2.31 -14.20
N GLY A 241 -8.39 2.31 -12.95
CA GLY A 241 -9.33 3.31 -12.45
C GLY A 241 -10.80 2.99 -12.71
N SER A 242 -11.11 1.82 -13.29
CA SER A 242 -12.48 1.32 -13.45
C SER A 242 -13.24 1.30 -12.11
N SER A 243 -14.58 1.16 -12.14
CA SER A 243 -15.43 1.25 -10.95
C SER A 243 -15.03 0.30 -9.82
N ALA A 244 -15.09 0.81 -8.59
CA ALA A 244 -14.86 0.01 -7.40
C ALA A 244 -16.08 -0.89 -7.10
N VAL A 245 -15.81 -2.10 -6.61
CA VAL A 245 -16.81 -3.06 -6.15
C VAL A 245 -16.62 -3.34 -4.67
N LYS A 246 -17.72 -3.43 -3.93
CA LYS A 246 -17.67 -3.81 -2.52
C LYS A 246 -17.33 -5.30 -2.40
N VAL A 247 -16.37 -5.65 -1.55
CA VAL A 247 -15.94 -7.03 -1.34
C VAL A 247 -16.25 -7.48 0.08
N ILE A 248 -16.60 -8.75 0.22
CA ILE A 248 -16.84 -9.38 1.53
C ILE A 248 -15.58 -10.13 1.93
N MET A 249 -14.97 -9.70 3.03
CA MET A 249 -13.86 -10.43 3.62
C MET A 249 -14.40 -11.62 4.43
N ILE A 250 -13.98 -12.84 4.07
CA ILE A 250 -14.54 -14.07 4.67
C ILE A 250 -13.86 -14.42 6.01
N TYR A 251 -12.59 -14.09 6.18
CA TYR A 251 -11.78 -14.57 7.31
C TYR A 251 -11.28 -13.49 8.28
N TYR A 252 -11.07 -12.25 7.81
CA TYR A 252 -10.49 -11.17 8.61
C TYR A 252 -11.07 -9.82 8.24
N ASN A 253 -11.11 -8.89 9.19
CA ASN A 253 -11.38 -7.49 8.86
C ASN A 253 -10.21 -6.95 8.02
N PHE A 254 -10.49 -6.27 6.90
CA PHE A 254 -9.44 -5.73 6.03
C PHE A 254 -8.50 -4.75 6.75
N LEU A 255 -9.03 -3.92 7.65
CA LEU A 255 -8.20 -3.02 8.45
C LEU A 255 -7.33 -3.79 9.43
N LEU A 256 -7.80 -4.92 9.96
CA LEU A 256 -6.97 -5.83 10.76
C LEU A 256 -5.86 -6.44 9.90
N LEU A 257 -6.19 -6.84 8.67
CA LEU A 257 -5.23 -7.41 7.74
C LEU A 257 -4.13 -6.38 7.45
N ILE A 258 -4.49 -5.16 7.05
CA ILE A 258 -3.57 -4.03 6.87
C ILE A 258 -2.79 -3.73 8.15
N SER A 259 -3.42 -3.76 9.32
CA SER A 259 -2.72 -3.68 10.59
C SER A 259 -1.69 -4.79 10.75
N VAL A 260 -1.85 -6.00 10.20
CA VAL A 260 -0.80 -7.03 10.25
C VAL A 260 0.36 -6.71 9.29
N CYS A 261 0.06 -6.27 8.05
CA CYS A 261 1.06 -5.74 7.11
C CYS A 261 1.95 -4.70 7.82
N ILE A 262 1.28 -3.78 8.53
CA ILE A 262 1.89 -2.57 9.05
C ILE A 262 2.42 -2.73 10.48
N CYS A 263 1.78 -3.53 11.35
CA CYS A 263 2.30 -3.87 12.69
C CYS A 263 3.63 -4.63 12.56
N ASN A 264 3.85 -5.41 11.48
CA ASN A 264 5.17 -6.00 11.21
C ASN A 264 6.23 -4.92 10.98
N LEU A 265 5.91 -3.86 10.24
CA LEU A 265 6.79 -2.72 10.01
C LEU A 265 7.00 -1.89 11.30
N TYR A 266 5.92 -1.60 12.05
CA TYR A 266 5.96 -0.80 13.28
C TYR A 266 6.73 -1.48 14.42
N ASN A 267 6.61 -2.81 14.56
CA ASN A 267 7.39 -3.57 15.54
C ASN A 267 8.86 -3.72 15.10
N TYR A 268 9.14 -3.76 13.79
CA TYR A 268 10.51 -3.79 13.27
C TYR A 268 11.27 -2.49 13.54
N MET A 269 10.58 -1.34 13.47
CA MET A 269 11.14 -0.01 13.72
C MET A 269 11.42 0.30 15.21
N GLY A 270 11.13 -0.63 16.13
CA GLY A 270 11.50 -0.50 17.55
C GLY A 270 10.84 0.67 18.30
N SER A 271 9.77 1.26 17.75
CA SER A 271 9.17 2.49 18.29
C SER A 271 8.49 2.20 19.65
N PRO A 272 8.86 2.92 20.75
CA PRO A 272 8.35 2.68 22.09
C PRO A 272 6.86 3.10 22.19
N GLY A 273 5.99 2.18 21.78
CA GLY A 273 4.54 2.36 21.68
C GLY A 273 3.84 1.28 20.84
N ALA A 274 4.61 0.55 20.01
CA ALA A 274 4.11 -0.48 19.10
C ALA A 274 3.32 -1.60 19.81
N SER A 275 3.66 -1.92 21.06
CA SER A 275 2.97 -2.95 21.87
C SER A 275 1.57 -2.57 22.35
N LYS A 276 1.07 -1.36 22.02
CA LYS A 276 -0.29 -0.91 22.41
C LYS A 276 -1.22 -0.64 21.23
N CYS A 277 -0.75 -0.72 19.97
CA CYS A 277 -1.57 -0.45 18.77
C CYS A 277 -2.16 -1.71 18.13
N CYS A 278 -1.67 -2.89 18.52
CA CYS A 278 -2.29 -4.19 18.27
C CYS A 278 -2.69 -4.75 19.67
#